data_AF-A0A8I1UTW8-F1
#
_entry.id   AF-A0A8I1UTW8-F1
#
_cell.length_a   1.000
_cell.length_b   1.000
_cell.length_c   1.000
_cell.angle_alpha   90.00
_cell.angle_beta   90.00
_cell.angle_gamma   90.00
#
_symmetry.space_group_name_H-M   'P 1'
#
loop_
_entity.id
_entity.type
_entity.pdbx_description
1 polymer ?
#
loop_
_entity_poly.entity_id
_entity_poly.type
_entity_poly.pdbx_seq_one_letter_code
_entity_poly.pdbx_strand_id
1 'polypeptide(L)'
;MDKVTITNTTGAAVTDVRFARAMDWDVPPTEFSEFVTIKGTGTASELLHSTDNGFAYALPISSMSDGGIIGPNDADGTTGVADHGALFIFGFGDLADGASKTFNIFYGAGANLTDALNLLGLISPELYSLGQSSGCTSSASGICNDLPTFVFAFNGVGGGVIVPPPGGGVPEPATLALMGAGLAGLVLRRRKMAR
;
A
#
# COMPACT_ATOMS: atom_id res chain seq x y z
N MET A 1 7.50 12.26 -2.11
CA MET A 1 6.13 11.83 -2.45
C MET A 1 5.57 12.84 -3.42
N ASP A 2 4.99 12.36 -4.50
CA ASP A 2 4.34 13.19 -5.50
C ASP A 2 2.86 13.30 -5.17
N LYS A 3 2.36 14.53 -5.07
CA LYS A 3 0.97 14.81 -4.75
C LYS A 3 0.14 14.79 -6.02
N VAL A 4 -0.92 13.99 -6.04
CA VAL A 4 -1.92 13.96 -7.10
C VAL A 4 -3.19 14.63 -6.60
N THR A 5 -3.71 15.59 -7.37
CA THR A 5 -4.96 16.27 -7.07
C THR A 5 -5.87 16.22 -8.29
N ILE A 6 -7.06 15.65 -8.12
CA ILE A 6 -8.14 15.62 -9.11
C ILE A 6 -9.15 16.66 -8.67
N THR A 7 -9.41 17.67 -9.51
CA THR A 7 -10.40 18.72 -9.23
C THR A 7 -11.49 18.65 -10.28
N ASN A 8 -12.75 18.65 -9.83
CA ASN A 8 -13.87 18.80 -10.73
C ASN A 8 -14.13 20.29 -11.00
N THR A 9 -14.13 20.68 -12.27
CA THR A 9 -14.42 22.06 -12.71
C THR A 9 -15.49 22.08 -13.80
N THR A 10 -16.37 21.07 -13.83
CA THR A 10 -17.32 20.86 -14.93
C THR A 10 -18.62 21.66 -14.77
N GLY A 11 -18.84 22.34 -13.64
CA GLY A 11 -20.09 23.05 -13.34
C GLY A 11 -21.23 22.16 -12.82
N ALA A 12 -20.96 20.86 -12.62
CA ALA A 12 -21.88 19.87 -12.06
C ALA A 12 -21.10 18.78 -11.30
N ALA A 13 -21.78 17.91 -10.56
CA ALA A 13 -21.13 16.76 -9.92
C ALA A 13 -20.65 15.74 -10.97
N VAL A 14 -19.42 15.28 -10.84
CA VAL A 14 -18.90 14.11 -11.57
C VAL A 14 -19.12 12.89 -10.68
N THR A 15 -19.71 11.84 -11.24
CA THR A 15 -19.97 10.60 -10.51
C THR A 15 -18.86 9.58 -10.77
N ASP A 16 -18.62 8.71 -9.79
CA ASP A 16 -17.66 7.59 -9.90
C ASP A 16 -16.27 8.02 -10.41
N VAL A 17 -15.66 8.98 -9.72
CA VAL A 17 -14.29 9.41 -10.03
C VAL A 17 -13.33 8.27 -9.70
N ARG A 18 -12.51 7.89 -10.68
CA ARG A 18 -11.55 6.81 -10.53
C ARG A 18 -10.15 7.21 -11.00
N PHE A 19 -9.16 6.52 -10.47
CA PHE A 19 -7.76 6.66 -10.87
C PHE A 19 -7.15 5.28 -11.03
N ALA A 20 -6.42 5.05 -12.12
CA ALA A 20 -5.70 3.81 -12.33
C ALA A 20 -4.23 4.11 -12.62
N ARG A 21 -3.33 3.28 -12.07
CA ARG A 21 -1.91 3.35 -12.38
C ARG A 21 -1.31 1.96 -12.43
N ALA A 22 -0.81 1.61 -13.61
CA ALA A 22 0.05 0.46 -13.82
C ALA A 22 1.53 0.86 -13.70
N MET A 23 2.36 -0.09 -13.32
CA MET A 23 3.82 -0.02 -13.31
C MET A 23 4.35 -1.40 -13.68
N ASP A 24 5.32 -1.45 -14.56
CA ASP A 24 6.05 -2.65 -14.97
C ASP A 24 7.39 -2.72 -14.25
N TRP A 25 7.78 -3.88 -13.71
CA TRP A 25 8.95 -4.00 -12.86
C TRP A 25 10.14 -4.62 -13.59
N ASP A 26 10.77 -3.91 -14.53
CA ASP A 26 12.06 -4.33 -15.11
C ASP A 26 13.24 -4.19 -14.13
N VAL A 27 13.38 -5.10 -13.16
CA VAL A 27 14.35 -4.94 -12.06
C VAL A 27 15.70 -5.60 -12.38
N PRO A 28 16.80 -4.82 -12.53
CA PRO A 28 18.13 -5.39 -12.74
C PRO A 28 18.62 -6.19 -11.53
N PRO A 29 19.50 -7.20 -11.73
CA PRO A 29 20.10 -7.63 -13.00
C PRO A 29 19.33 -8.76 -13.72
N THR A 30 18.06 -8.97 -13.37
CA THR A 30 17.22 -10.03 -13.97
C THR A 30 15.94 -9.41 -14.50
N GLU A 31 16.09 -8.42 -15.39
CA GLU A 31 14.97 -7.79 -16.07
C GLU A 31 14.03 -8.87 -16.67
N PHE A 32 12.72 -8.66 -16.58
CA PHE A 32 11.67 -9.61 -17.00
C PHE A 32 11.59 -10.89 -16.13
N SER A 33 12.17 -10.87 -14.94
CA SER A 33 12.28 -12.01 -14.02
C SER A 33 12.46 -11.50 -12.60
N GLU A 34 11.38 -10.95 -12.06
CA GLU A 34 11.35 -10.33 -10.75
C GLU A 34 10.35 -10.99 -9.81
N PHE A 35 10.50 -10.65 -8.54
CA PHE A 35 9.47 -10.84 -7.54
C PHE A 35 8.72 -9.53 -7.32
N VAL A 36 7.40 -9.63 -7.28
CA VAL A 36 6.51 -8.53 -6.93
C VAL A 36 5.85 -8.80 -5.60
N THR A 37 5.91 -7.85 -4.69
CA THR A 37 5.19 -7.91 -3.42
C THR A 37 4.16 -6.81 -3.32
N ILE A 38 2.88 -7.15 -3.21
CA ILE A 38 1.79 -6.19 -2.96
C ILE A 38 1.33 -6.32 -1.50
N LYS A 39 1.14 -5.18 -0.82
CA LYS A 39 0.61 -5.09 0.55
C LYS A 39 -0.34 -3.92 0.74
N GLY A 40 -1.36 -4.10 1.58
CA GLY A 40 -2.35 -3.06 1.96
C GLY A 40 -3.71 -3.19 1.28
N THR A 41 -3.91 -4.24 0.48
CA THR A 41 -5.13 -4.44 -0.34
C THR A 41 -6.39 -4.54 0.51
N GLY A 42 -6.31 -5.22 1.67
CA GLY A 42 -7.44 -5.40 2.58
C GLY A 42 -7.78 -4.19 3.45
N THR A 43 -6.95 -3.13 3.44
CA THR A 43 -7.15 -1.95 4.30
C THR A 43 -7.44 -0.66 3.55
N ALA A 44 -6.96 -0.51 2.31
CA ALA A 44 -7.17 0.69 1.51
C ALA A 44 -8.62 0.75 0.97
N SER A 45 -9.52 1.47 1.65
CA SER A 45 -10.95 1.45 1.32
C SER A 45 -11.31 2.02 -0.05
N GLU A 46 -10.44 2.86 -0.63
CA GLU A 46 -10.65 3.40 -1.98
C GLU A 46 -10.03 2.52 -3.06
N LEU A 47 -9.31 1.45 -2.71
CA LEU A 47 -8.84 0.47 -3.67
C LEU A 47 -10.02 -0.35 -4.17
N LEU A 48 -10.33 -0.23 -5.46
CA LEU A 48 -11.31 -1.10 -6.12
C LEU A 48 -10.64 -2.41 -6.54
N HIS A 49 -9.42 -2.31 -7.06
CA HIS A 49 -8.74 -3.42 -7.70
C HIS A 49 -7.21 -3.31 -7.63
N SER A 50 -6.54 -4.44 -7.45
CA SER A 50 -5.09 -4.61 -7.56
C SER A 50 -4.70 -5.92 -8.24
N THR A 51 -3.63 -5.90 -9.02
CA THR A 51 -3.05 -7.09 -9.66
C THR A 51 -1.54 -6.94 -9.76
N ASP A 52 -0.82 -8.06 -9.84
CA ASP A 52 0.61 -8.08 -10.15
C ASP A 52 0.88 -7.93 -11.67
N ASN A 53 -0.15 -7.73 -12.49
CA ASN A 53 0.02 -7.49 -13.92
C ASN A 53 0.27 -5.99 -14.20
N GLY A 54 1.54 -5.61 -14.38
CA GLY A 54 1.96 -4.26 -14.79
C GLY A 54 1.63 -3.89 -16.24
N PHE A 55 1.31 -4.88 -17.07
CA PHE A 55 0.92 -4.72 -18.48
C PHE A 55 -0.58 -4.55 -18.67
N ALA A 56 -1.36 -4.82 -17.62
CA ALA A 56 -2.80 -4.66 -17.65
C ALA A 56 -3.17 -3.22 -18.00
N TYR A 57 -4.18 -3.06 -18.86
CA TYR A 57 -4.66 -1.74 -19.25
C TYR A 57 -5.17 -1.00 -18.02
N ALA A 58 -4.54 0.14 -17.70
CA ALA A 58 -4.95 1.05 -16.63
C ALA A 58 -6.22 1.84 -17.02
N LEU A 59 -7.30 1.13 -17.35
CA LEU A 59 -8.60 1.67 -17.67
C LEU A 59 -9.44 1.76 -16.38
N PRO A 60 -9.67 2.96 -15.82
CA PRO A 60 -10.31 3.08 -14.51
C PRO A 60 -11.77 2.62 -14.52
N ILE A 61 -12.46 2.72 -15.66
CA ILE A 61 -13.90 2.51 -15.80
C ILE A 61 -14.30 1.09 -16.22
N SER A 62 -13.36 0.25 -16.67
CA SER A 62 -13.64 -1.15 -16.99
C SER A 62 -13.32 -2.04 -15.80
N SER A 63 -14.11 -3.10 -15.60
CA SER A 63 -13.68 -4.24 -14.79
C SER A 63 -12.31 -4.71 -15.27
N MET A 64 -11.36 -4.99 -14.37
CA MET A 64 -10.06 -5.54 -14.77
C MET A 64 -10.30 -6.75 -15.67
N SER A 65 -9.94 -6.64 -16.94
CA SER A 65 -10.09 -7.73 -17.92
C SER A 65 -8.94 -8.72 -17.86
N ASP A 66 -7.91 -8.40 -17.07
CA ASP A 66 -6.64 -9.12 -17.02
C ASP A 66 -6.30 -9.42 -15.56
N GLY A 67 -6.50 -10.66 -15.14
CA GLY A 67 -6.39 -11.09 -13.76
C GLY A 67 -5.04 -11.77 -13.52
N GLY A 68 -4.10 -11.04 -12.93
CA GLY A 68 -2.77 -11.51 -12.53
C GLY A 68 -1.90 -12.02 -13.68
N ILE A 69 -0.58 -11.78 -13.62
CA ILE A 69 0.35 -12.61 -14.40
C ILE A 69 0.59 -13.92 -13.66
N ILE A 70 0.85 -13.84 -12.35
CA ILE A 70 1.07 -15.02 -11.48
C ILE A 70 0.21 -14.94 -10.21
N GLY A 71 -0.03 -13.74 -9.71
CA GLY A 71 -0.48 -13.49 -8.35
C GLY A 71 -1.97 -13.39 -8.12
N PRO A 72 -2.37 -13.36 -6.84
CA PRO A 72 -3.76 -13.15 -6.50
C PRO A 72 -4.15 -11.71 -6.83
N ASN A 73 -5.30 -11.56 -7.49
CA ASN A 73 -5.95 -10.27 -7.62
C ASN A 73 -6.52 -9.85 -6.26
N ASP A 74 -6.50 -8.54 -6.00
CA ASP A 74 -7.16 -7.92 -4.84
C ASP A 74 -6.70 -8.50 -3.49
N ALA A 75 -5.46 -8.99 -3.41
CA ALA A 75 -4.91 -9.58 -2.21
C ALA A 75 -3.43 -9.26 -2.01
N ASP A 76 -3.01 -9.27 -0.75
CA ASP A 76 -1.63 -9.15 -0.35
C ASP A 76 -0.87 -10.44 -0.69
N GLY A 77 0.34 -10.29 -1.21
CA GLY A 77 1.13 -11.46 -1.61
C GLY A 77 2.47 -11.08 -2.19
N THR A 78 3.30 -12.10 -2.35
CA THR A 78 4.53 -12.01 -3.13
C THR A 78 4.50 -13.07 -4.22
N THR A 79 4.69 -12.66 -5.46
CA THR A 79 4.63 -13.48 -6.66
C THR A 79 5.86 -13.26 -7.52
N GLY A 80 6.05 -14.14 -8.50
CA GLY A 80 7.28 -14.28 -9.26
C GLY A 80 7.80 -15.71 -9.22
N VAL A 81 8.79 -16.08 -10.02
CA VAL A 81 9.56 -15.21 -10.93
C VAL A 81 8.87 -15.10 -12.29
N ALA A 82 8.61 -13.89 -12.77
CA ALA A 82 8.26 -13.61 -14.17
C ALA A 82 8.44 -12.13 -14.51
N ASP A 83 8.10 -11.80 -15.75
CA ASP A 83 7.96 -10.44 -16.28
C ASP A 83 6.59 -9.89 -15.87
N HIS A 84 6.57 -8.99 -14.89
CA HIS A 84 5.32 -8.44 -14.35
C HIS A 84 5.52 -7.16 -13.54
N GLY A 85 4.47 -6.70 -12.86
CA GLY A 85 4.44 -5.36 -12.32
C GLY A 85 3.40 -5.17 -11.22
N ALA A 86 2.74 -4.02 -11.20
CA ALA A 86 1.56 -3.80 -10.39
C ALA A 86 0.60 -2.83 -11.08
N LEU A 87 -0.69 -3.13 -11.00
CA LEU A 87 -1.76 -2.19 -11.32
C LEU A 87 -2.62 -1.98 -10.08
N PHE A 88 -2.96 -0.72 -9.83
CA PHE A 88 -3.93 -0.32 -8.81
C PHE A 88 -5.01 0.56 -9.44
N ILE A 89 -6.27 0.27 -9.14
CA ILE A 89 -7.44 1.07 -9.52
C ILE A 89 -8.15 1.52 -8.26
N PHE A 90 -8.35 2.83 -8.15
CA PHE A 90 -9.01 3.48 -7.03
C PHE A 90 -10.34 4.07 -7.44
N GLY A 91 -11.31 4.05 -6.52
CA GLY A 91 -12.61 4.68 -6.62
C GLY A 91 -12.79 5.71 -5.51
N PHE A 92 -12.99 6.96 -5.91
CA PHE A 92 -13.13 8.11 -5.01
C PHE A 92 -14.58 8.58 -4.86
N GLY A 93 -15.53 7.88 -5.50
CA GLY A 93 -16.94 8.22 -5.48
C GLY A 93 -17.25 9.51 -6.24
N ASP A 94 -18.33 10.18 -5.85
CA ASP A 94 -18.78 11.40 -6.50
C ASP A 94 -17.97 12.62 -6.05
N LEU A 95 -17.64 13.50 -6.99
CA LEU A 95 -16.93 14.73 -6.75
C LEU A 95 -17.79 15.91 -7.20
N ALA A 96 -18.27 16.72 -6.25
CA ALA A 96 -19.02 17.93 -6.53
C ALA A 96 -18.20 18.95 -7.35
N ASP A 97 -18.87 19.88 -8.03
CA ASP A 97 -18.19 20.97 -8.72
C ASP A 97 -17.34 21.81 -7.75
N GLY A 98 -16.11 22.12 -8.14
CA GLY A 98 -15.12 22.81 -7.31
C GLY A 98 -14.46 21.96 -6.23
N ALA A 99 -14.91 20.72 -6.00
CA ALA A 99 -14.29 19.82 -5.03
C ALA A 99 -13.03 19.15 -5.61
N SER A 100 -12.13 18.73 -4.71
CA SER A 100 -10.90 18.02 -5.06
C SER A 100 -10.72 16.76 -4.25
N LYS A 101 -10.22 15.69 -4.90
CA LYS A 101 -9.61 14.54 -4.24
C LYS A 101 -8.09 14.67 -4.32
N THR A 102 -7.39 14.46 -3.21
CA THR A 102 -5.93 14.47 -3.16
C THR A 102 -5.42 13.19 -2.50
N PHE A 103 -4.35 12.63 -3.06
CA PHE A 103 -3.62 11.49 -2.52
C PHE A 103 -2.15 11.59 -2.98
N ASN A 104 -1.27 10.72 -2.46
CA ASN A 104 0.15 10.71 -2.79
C ASN A 104 0.54 9.42 -3.49
N ILE A 105 1.44 9.54 -4.46
CA ILE A 105 2.14 8.44 -5.10
C ILE A 105 3.63 8.56 -4.76
N PHE A 106 4.31 7.43 -4.64
CA PHE A 106 5.74 7.38 -4.41
C PHE A 106 6.40 6.33 -5.30
N TYR A 107 7.49 6.74 -5.95
CA TYR A 107 8.46 5.85 -6.59
C TYR A 107 9.82 6.02 -5.92
N GLY A 108 10.50 4.92 -5.62
CA GLY A 108 11.84 4.97 -5.05
C GLY A 108 12.49 3.61 -5.00
N ALA A 109 13.64 3.54 -4.34
CA ALA A 109 14.39 2.31 -4.16
C ALA A 109 15.21 2.36 -2.86
N GLY A 110 15.38 1.21 -2.24
CA GLY A 110 16.39 0.96 -1.22
C GLY A 110 17.58 0.21 -1.82
N ALA A 111 18.76 0.40 -1.24
CA ALA A 111 19.95 -0.40 -1.60
C ALA A 111 19.75 -1.89 -1.25
N ASN A 112 18.82 -2.18 -0.36
CA ASN A 112 18.36 -3.50 0.06
C ASN A 112 16.87 -3.46 0.46
N LEU A 113 16.29 -4.64 0.74
CA LEU A 113 14.91 -4.76 1.22
C LEU A 113 14.66 -3.95 2.50
N THR A 114 15.58 -4.00 3.47
CA THR A 114 15.46 -3.27 4.74
C THR A 114 15.40 -1.76 4.51
N ASP A 115 16.27 -1.22 3.66
CA ASP A 115 16.28 0.20 3.32
C ASP A 115 14.99 0.61 2.58
N ALA A 116 14.46 -0.25 1.71
CA ALA A 116 13.18 -0.01 1.05
C ALA A 116 12.01 0.00 2.05
N LEU A 117 11.99 -0.92 3.02
CA LEU A 117 10.99 -0.94 4.09
C LEU A 117 11.12 0.26 5.03
N ASN A 118 12.33 0.70 5.35
CA ASN A 118 12.56 1.91 6.13
C ASN A 118 12.05 3.15 5.40
N LEU A 119 12.30 3.23 4.10
CA LEU A 119 11.76 4.28 3.25
C LEU A 119 10.23 4.29 3.25
N LEU A 120 9.59 3.11 3.18
CA LEU A 120 8.15 2.98 3.32
C LEU A 120 7.69 3.54 4.69
N GLY A 121 8.33 3.16 5.79
CA GLY A 121 7.99 3.69 7.12
C GLY A 121 8.03 5.22 7.20
N LEU A 122 8.94 5.89 6.49
CA LEU A 122 9.04 7.35 6.45
C LEU A 122 7.90 8.02 5.68
N ILE A 123 7.31 7.32 4.70
CA ILE A 123 6.24 7.87 3.86
C ILE A 123 4.85 7.37 4.28
N SER A 124 4.77 6.48 5.27
CA SER A 124 3.53 5.99 5.87
C SER A 124 2.52 5.50 4.83
N PRO A 125 2.88 4.50 4.00
CA PRO A 125 2.02 4.00 2.94
C PRO A 125 0.78 3.34 3.53
N GLU A 126 -0.30 3.40 2.77
CA GLU A 126 -1.53 2.63 2.98
C GLU A 126 -1.58 1.39 2.06
N LEU A 127 -0.85 1.45 0.94
CA LEU A 127 -0.77 0.42 -0.10
C LEU A 127 0.58 0.54 -0.80
N TYR A 128 1.24 -0.57 -1.11
CA TYR A 128 2.47 -0.55 -1.93
C TYR A 128 2.67 -1.82 -2.74
N SER A 129 3.51 -1.69 -3.76
CA SER A 129 4.17 -2.76 -4.50
C SER A 129 5.70 -2.62 -4.35
N LEU A 130 6.40 -3.74 -4.17
CA LEU A 130 7.85 -3.83 -4.27
C LEU A 130 8.24 -4.65 -5.48
N GLY A 131 9.31 -4.25 -6.16
CA GLY A 131 10.00 -5.05 -7.18
C GLY A 131 11.39 -5.45 -6.69
N GLN A 132 11.74 -6.73 -6.80
CA GLN A 132 13.07 -7.24 -6.49
C GLN A 132 13.52 -8.26 -7.55
N SER A 133 14.78 -8.17 -7.99
CA SER A 133 15.37 -9.14 -8.91
C SER A 133 15.34 -10.55 -8.34
N SER A 134 15.13 -11.55 -9.20
CA SER A 134 15.23 -12.98 -8.86
C SER A 134 16.67 -13.49 -8.71
N GLY A 135 17.68 -12.63 -8.90
CA GLY A 135 19.09 -12.98 -8.83
C GLY A 135 19.62 -13.28 -7.41
N CYS A 136 18.74 -13.36 -6.41
CA CYS A 136 19.16 -13.63 -5.05
C CYS A 136 19.59 -15.09 -4.89
N THR A 137 20.80 -15.29 -4.38
CA THR A 137 21.34 -16.64 -4.09
C THR A 137 21.46 -16.94 -2.60
N SER A 138 21.26 -15.94 -1.73
CA SER A 138 21.37 -16.08 -0.27
C SER A 138 20.08 -16.57 0.41
N SER A 139 18.99 -16.75 -0.35
CA SER A 139 17.70 -17.22 0.15
C SER A 139 17.09 -18.29 -0.76
N ALA A 140 16.53 -19.33 -0.17
CA ALA A 140 15.82 -20.38 -0.90
C ALA A 140 14.53 -19.89 -1.58
N SER A 141 13.95 -18.77 -1.13
CA SER A 141 12.78 -18.15 -1.78
C SER A 141 13.14 -17.32 -3.01
N GLY A 142 14.42 -17.07 -3.27
CA GLY A 142 14.86 -16.11 -4.29
C GLY A 142 14.67 -14.63 -3.91
N ILE A 143 14.16 -14.36 -2.70
CA ILE A 143 14.00 -13.00 -2.16
C ILE A 143 14.94 -12.83 -0.97
N CYS A 144 15.73 -11.76 -0.94
CA CYS A 144 16.64 -11.46 0.16
C CYS A 144 16.89 -9.98 0.37
N ASN A 145 17.64 -9.70 1.42
CA ASN A 145 18.06 -8.35 1.78
C ASN A 145 19.32 -7.89 1.03
N ASP A 146 19.90 -8.68 0.13
CA ASP A 146 21.21 -8.35 -0.45
C ASP A 146 21.09 -7.64 -1.80
N LEU A 147 19.87 -7.47 -2.30
CA LEU A 147 19.58 -6.86 -3.61
C LEU A 147 18.79 -5.56 -3.47
N PRO A 148 19.01 -4.58 -4.37
CA PRO A 148 18.18 -3.40 -4.46
C PRO A 148 16.70 -3.78 -4.54
N THR A 149 15.87 -3.02 -3.84
CA THR A 149 14.42 -3.23 -3.82
C THR A 149 13.74 -1.93 -4.19
N PHE A 150 12.92 -1.98 -5.24
CA PHE A 150 12.21 -0.84 -5.77
C PHE A 150 10.83 -0.74 -5.12
N VAL A 151 10.31 0.48 -5.03
CA VAL A 151 9.11 0.83 -4.27
C VAL A 151 8.16 1.62 -5.15
N PHE A 152 6.90 1.19 -5.18
CA PHE A 152 5.76 1.92 -5.73
C PHE A 152 4.65 1.96 -4.67
N ALA A 153 4.32 3.14 -4.12
CA ALA A 153 3.46 3.23 -2.93
C ALA A 153 2.45 4.38 -2.99
N PHE A 154 1.39 4.24 -2.18
CA PHE A 154 0.29 5.19 -2.07
C PHE A 154 -0.01 5.55 -0.61
N ASN A 155 -0.47 6.78 -0.40
CA ASN A 155 -1.06 7.27 0.85
C ASN A 155 -2.24 8.21 0.53
N GLY A 156 -3.24 8.29 1.40
CA GLY A 156 -4.45 9.08 1.17
C GLY A 156 -5.48 8.36 0.29
N VAL A 157 -5.44 7.03 0.28
CA VAL A 157 -6.32 6.13 -0.50
C VAL A 157 -7.30 5.34 0.39
N GLY A 158 -7.59 5.89 1.57
CA GLY A 158 -8.61 5.36 2.49
C GLY A 158 -8.15 4.20 3.37
N GLY A 159 -6.84 3.95 3.48
CA GLY A 159 -6.28 2.91 4.34
C GLY A 159 -5.67 3.41 5.64
N GLY A 160 -5.29 2.45 6.50
CA GLY A 160 -4.38 2.70 7.61
C GLY A 160 -2.93 2.56 7.17
N VAL A 161 -2.01 3.17 7.91
CA VAL A 161 -0.57 3.01 7.66
C VAL A 161 -0.16 1.55 7.89
N ILE A 162 0.41 0.91 6.87
CA ILE A 162 0.76 -0.52 6.91
C ILE A 162 2.25 -0.79 7.19
N VAL A 163 3.10 0.24 7.09
CA VAL A 163 4.51 0.18 7.51
C VAL A 163 4.76 1.25 8.56
N PRO A 164 5.03 0.88 9.83
CA PRO A 164 5.35 1.84 10.88
C PRO A 164 6.62 2.64 10.59
N PRO A 165 6.75 3.88 11.09
CA PRO A 165 7.98 4.65 10.98
C PRO A 165 9.16 3.94 11.67
N PRO A 166 10.40 4.07 11.16
CA PRO A 166 11.58 3.53 11.82
C PRO A 166 11.71 4.07 13.24
N GLY A 167 11.77 3.17 14.24
CA GLY A 167 11.89 3.54 15.66
C GLY A 167 10.60 3.99 16.35
N GLY A 168 9.47 4.05 15.64
CA GLY A 168 8.16 4.32 16.21
C GLY A 168 7.45 3.01 16.56
N GLY A 169 7.41 2.65 17.84
CA GLY A 169 6.45 1.64 18.31
C GLY A 169 5.05 2.06 17.86
N VAL A 170 4.30 1.14 17.26
CA VAL A 170 2.90 1.36 16.90
C VAL A 170 2.21 1.99 18.11
N PRO A 171 1.60 3.19 18.01
CA PRO A 171 0.85 3.74 19.13
C PRO A 171 -0.19 2.71 19.53
N GLU A 172 -0.05 2.14 20.73
CA GLU A 172 -0.95 1.09 21.17
C GLU A 172 -2.39 1.61 21.05
N PRO A 173 -3.31 0.80 20.51
CA PRO A 173 -4.67 1.26 20.28
C PRO A 173 -5.23 1.80 21.60
N ALA A 174 -5.93 2.94 21.54
CA ALA A 174 -6.44 3.65 22.72
C ALA A 174 -7.28 2.75 23.66
N THR A 175 -7.77 1.60 23.17
CA THR A 175 -8.41 0.54 23.95
C THR A 175 -7.51 -0.05 25.05
N LEU A 176 -6.19 -0.16 24.86
CA LEU A 176 -5.26 -0.63 25.89
C LEU A 176 -5.07 0.42 26.98
N ALA A 177 -4.95 1.70 26.61
CA ALA A 177 -4.95 2.81 27.55
C ALA A 177 -6.28 2.90 28.33
N LEU A 178 -7.42 2.69 27.65
CA LEU A 178 -8.75 2.71 28.26
C LEU A 178 -8.98 1.52 29.19
N MET A 179 -8.51 0.32 28.83
CA MET A 179 -8.52 -0.85 29.73
C MET A 179 -7.61 -0.63 30.94
N GLY A 180 -6.42 -0.07 30.76
CA GLY A 180 -5.52 0.28 31.86
C GLY A 180 -6.15 1.28 32.83
N ALA A 181 -6.77 2.33 32.32
CA ALA A 181 -7.50 3.31 33.12
C ALA A 181 -8.72 2.70 33.84
N GLY A 182 -9.47 1.83 33.15
CA GLY A 182 -10.63 1.13 33.73
C GLY A 182 -10.26 0.18 34.88
N LEU A 183 -9.16 -0.58 34.73
CA LEU A 183 -8.64 -1.47 35.77
C LEU A 183 -8.11 -0.69 36.97
N ALA A 184 -7.38 0.41 36.74
CA ALA A 184 -6.93 1.30 37.81
C ALA A 184 -8.11 1.91 38.59
N GLY A 185 -9.17 2.32 37.89
CA GLY A 185 -10.41 2.81 38.49
C GLY A 185 -11.10 1.78 39.39
N LEU A 186 -11.14 0.51 38.99
CA LEU A 186 -11.72 -0.59 39.78
C LEU A 186 -10.93 -0.87 41.07
N VAL A 187 -9.60 -0.82 41.01
CA VAL A 187 -8.73 -1.01 42.19
C VAL A 187 -8.91 0.14 43.20
N LEU A 188 -8.96 1.39 42.72
CA LEU A 188 -9.19 2.56 43.55
C LEU A 188 -10.59 2.54 44.20
N ARG A 189 -11.60 2.08 43.48
CA ARG A 189 -12.97 1.94 44.01
C ARG A 189 -13.05 0.87 45.12
N ARG A 190 -12.36 -0.26 44.97
CA ARG A 190 -12.30 -1.31 46.00
C ARG A 190 -11.61 -0.83 47.28
N ARG A 191 -10.56 -0.01 47.18
CA ARG A 191 -9.86 0.55 48.36
C ARG A 191 -10.71 1.55 49.14
N LYS A 192 -11.61 2.29 48.48
CA LYS A 192 -12.56 3.19 49.16
C LYS A 192 -13.71 2.46 49.86
N MET A 193 -14.09 1.27 49.41
CA MET A 193 -15.17 0.49 50.01
C MET A 193 -14.72 -0.38 51.20
N ALA A 194 -13.41 -0.61 51.35
CA ALA A 194 -12.84 -1.38 52.46
C ALA A 194 -12.44 -0.52 53.67
N ARG A 195 -12.96 0.71 53.77
CA ARG A 195 -12.64 1.68 54.81
C ARG A 195 -13.91 2.17 55.50
#